data_AF-A0A8B3NNB6-F1
#
_entry.id   AF-A0A8B3NNB6-F1
#
_cell.length_a   1.000
_cell.length_b   1.000
_cell.length_c   1.000
_cell.angle_alpha   90.00
_cell.angle_beta   90.00
_cell.angle_gamma   90.00
#
_symmetry.space_group_name_H-M   'P 1'
#
loop_
_entity.id
_entity.type
_entity.pdbx_description
1 polymer ?
#
loop_
_entity_poly.entity_id
_entity_poly.type
_entity_poly.pdbx_seq_one_letter_code
_entity_poly.pdbx_strand_id
1 'polypeptide(L)'
;DRNFYKQWGGNWAVWGGGTYKFNEKTSFNLQASADDAKNYGVAANVAYDIVPGFTVTAEVDYLHDGKFGDLDDRNWTNANKKNSVGGMLRFQRSF
;
A
#
# COMPACT_ATOMS: atom_id res chain seq x y z
N ASP A 1 5.67 -18.02 -11.40
CA ASP A 1 6.32 -16.75 -11.80
C ASP A 1 5.41 -15.54 -11.64
N ARG A 2 5.98 -14.39 -11.23
CA ARG A 2 5.38 -13.04 -11.24
C ARG A 2 5.59 -12.36 -12.60
N ASN A 3 4.64 -11.56 -13.07
CA ASN A 3 4.77 -10.70 -14.26
C ASN A 3 3.92 -9.41 -14.12
N PHE A 4 3.89 -8.57 -15.15
CA PHE A 4 3.12 -7.30 -15.12
C PHE A 4 1.63 -7.48 -14.78
N TYR A 5 1.03 -8.58 -15.23
CA TYR A 5 -0.38 -8.92 -14.99
C TYR A 5 -0.60 -9.78 -13.73
N LYS A 6 0.48 -10.24 -13.08
CA LYS A 6 0.49 -11.09 -11.89
C LYS A 6 1.60 -10.66 -10.95
N GLN A 7 1.34 -9.63 -10.16
CA GLN A 7 2.35 -8.99 -9.31
C GLN A 7 2.63 -9.75 -7.99
N TRP A 8 1.85 -10.79 -7.67
CA TRP A 8 1.98 -11.56 -6.44
C TRP A 8 2.78 -12.85 -6.58
N GLY A 9 3.43 -13.26 -5.50
CA GLY A 9 4.20 -14.50 -5.44
C GLY A 9 3.33 -15.75 -5.43
N GLY A 10 3.86 -16.82 -6.02
CA GLY A 10 3.21 -18.14 -6.04
C GLY A 10 1.86 -18.15 -6.76
N ASN A 11 0.86 -18.81 -6.18
CA ASN A 11 -0.38 -19.17 -6.85
C ASN A 11 -1.55 -18.24 -6.54
N TRP A 12 -1.61 -17.68 -5.34
CA TRP A 12 -2.73 -16.88 -4.85
C TRP A 12 -2.26 -15.58 -4.22
N ALA A 13 -3.17 -14.61 -4.19
CA ALA A 13 -3.07 -13.38 -3.42
C ALA A 13 -4.44 -12.99 -2.89
N VAL A 14 -4.45 -12.34 -1.72
CA VAL A 14 -5.64 -11.77 -1.12
C VAL A 14 -5.35 -10.33 -0.72
N TRP A 15 -6.36 -9.48 -0.84
CA TRP A 15 -6.31 -8.10 -0.37
C TRP A 15 -7.68 -7.70 0.14
N GLY A 16 -7.68 -6.77 1.07
CA GLY A 16 -8.89 -6.24 1.64
C GLY A 16 -8.62 -4.93 2.34
N GLY A 17 -9.65 -4.13 2.49
CA GLY A 17 -9.52 -2.85 3.15
C GLY A 17 -10.87 -2.18 3.34
N GLY A 18 -10.83 -1.07 4.07
CA GLY A 18 -11.99 -0.28 4.36
C GLY A 18 -11.65 1.19 4.48
N THR A 19 -12.67 2.00 4.24
CA THR A 19 -12.65 3.44 4.46
C THR A 19 -13.57 3.78 5.62
N TYR A 20 -13.06 4.53 6.57
CA TYR A 20 -13.85 5.13 7.63
C TYR A 20 -13.96 6.64 7.42
N LYS A 21 -15.18 7.15 7.31
CA LYS A 21 -15.44 8.58 7.17
C LYS A 21 -15.69 9.18 8.55
N PHE A 22 -14.74 9.98 9.06
CA PHE A 22 -14.91 10.65 10.36
C PHE A 22 -15.94 11.78 10.26
N ASN A 23 -15.88 12.56 9.17
CA ASN A 23 -16.77 13.68 8.90
C ASN A 23 -16.77 14.01 7.41
N GLU A 24 -17.46 15.08 7.01
CA GLU A 24 -17.55 15.50 5.61
C GLU A 24 -16.21 15.81 4.94
N LYS A 25 -15.19 16.21 5.72
CA LYS A 25 -13.87 16.62 5.23
C LYS A 25 -12.77 15.58 5.46
N THR A 26 -13.02 14.53 6.25
CA THR A 26 -11.95 13.66 6.75
C THR A 26 -12.33 12.20 6.61
N SER A 27 -11.48 11.44 5.93
CA SER A 27 -11.59 9.98 5.84
C SER A 27 -10.26 9.31 6.16
N PHE A 28 -10.34 8.12 6.73
CA PHE A 28 -9.23 7.22 6.98
C PHE A 28 -9.41 5.97 6.11
N ASN A 29 -8.32 5.50 5.52
CA ASN A 29 -8.30 4.27 4.74
C ASN A 29 -7.27 3.32 5.35
N LEU A 30 -7.64 2.04 5.45
CA LEU A 30 -6.75 0.97 5.83
C LEU A 30 -6.90 -0.18 4.84
N GLN A 31 -5.79 -0.64 4.29
CA GLN A 31 -5.72 -1.76 3.36
C GLN A 31 -4.61 -2.72 3.79
N ALA A 32 -4.83 -4.00 3.57
CA ALA A 32 -3.84 -5.04 3.78
C ALA A 32 -3.88 -6.07 2.66
N SER A 33 -2.75 -6.69 2.38
CA SER A 33 -2.61 -7.72 1.37
C SER A 33 -1.62 -8.80 1.79
N ALA A 34 -1.80 -10.00 1.26
CA ALA A 34 -0.91 -11.13 1.45
C ALA A 34 -0.88 -12.02 0.20
N ASP A 35 0.21 -12.75 0.00
CA ASP A 35 0.34 -13.73 -1.07
C ASP A 35 1.00 -15.04 -0.65
N ASP A 36 1.00 -16.00 -1.57
CA ASP A 36 1.55 -17.35 -1.40
C ASP A 36 3.07 -17.35 -1.11
N ALA A 37 3.79 -16.31 -1.53
CA ALA A 37 5.21 -16.14 -1.23
C ALA A 37 5.45 -15.50 0.15
N LYS A 38 4.41 -15.37 0.98
CA LYS A 38 4.45 -14.75 2.31
C LYS A 38 4.85 -13.28 2.27
N ASN A 39 4.54 -12.56 1.20
CA ASN A 39 4.62 -11.10 1.27
C ASN A 39 3.42 -10.57 2.03
N TYR A 40 3.63 -9.53 2.82
CA TYR A 40 2.54 -8.82 3.51
C TYR A 40 2.65 -7.33 3.24
N GLY A 41 1.56 -6.71 2.79
CA GLY A 41 1.44 -5.27 2.62
C GLY A 41 0.41 -4.71 3.58
N VAL A 42 0.68 -3.55 4.18
CA VAL A 42 -0.30 -2.77 4.92
C VAL A 42 -0.14 -1.31 4.53
N ALA A 43 -1.24 -0.65 4.15
CA ALA A 43 -1.27 0.76 3.80
C ALA A 43 -2.33 1.45 4.65
N ALA A 44 -1.97 2.57 5.28
CA ALA A 44 -2.88 3.38 6.06
C ALA A 44 -2.74 4.85 5.66
N ASN A 45 -3.86 5.52 5.40
CA ASN A 45 -3.84 6.94 5.06
C ASN A 45 -5.01 7.73 5.64
N VAL A 46 -4.79 9.03 5.79
CA VAL A 46 -5.84 10.01 6.11
C VAL A 46 -5.93 10.99 4.95
N ALA A 47 -7.13 11.16 4.40
CA ALA A 47 -7.44 12.19 3.43
C ALA A 47 -8.24 13.31 4.12
N TYR A 48 -7.77 14.55 3.95
CA TYR A 48 -8.37 15.73 4.52
C TYR A 48 -8.63 16.81 3.45
N ASP A 49 -9.89 17.20 3.32
CA ASP A 49 -10.33 18.30 2.47
C ASP A 49 -10.12 19.64 3.19
N ILE A 50 -9.03 20.32 2.83
CA ILE A 50 -8.68 21.63 3.37
C ILE A 50 -9.76 22.65 2.99
N VAL A 51 -10.13 22.66 1.71
CA VAL A 51 -11.21 23.45 1.11
C VAL A 51 -11.89 22.61 0.01
N PRO A 52 -13.12 22.94 -0.41
CA PRO A 52 -13.77 22.24 -1.51
C PRO A 52 -12.87 22.13 -2.75
N GLY A 53 -12.67 20.90 -3.23
CA GLY A 53 -11.81 20.59 -4.37
C GLY A 53 -10.30 20.59 -4.07
N PHE A 54 -9.86 20.69 -2.81
CA PHE A 54 -8.45 20.54 -2.44
C PHE A 54 -8.27 19.56 -1.27
N THR A 55 -7.69 18.42 -1.58
CA THR A 55 -7.47 17.31 -0.64
C THR A 55 -5.97 17.11 -0.40
N VAL A 56 -5.60 16.96 0.86
CA VAL A 56 -4.26 16.51 1.28
C VAL A 56 -4.38 15.11 1.85
N THR A 57 -3.56 14.18 1.37
CA THR A 57 -3.54 12.81 1.85
C THR A 57 -2.15 12.46 2.39
N ALA A 58 -2.10 12.02 3.64
CA ALA A 58 -0.89 11.47 4.25
C ALA A 58 -1.03 9.96 4.36
N GLU A 59 -0.05 9.22 3.83
CA GLU A 59 -0.04 7.76 3.75
C GLU A 59 1.25 7.18 4.33
N VAL A 60 1.12 6.06 5.03
CA VAL A 60 2.22 5.22 5.48
C VAL A 60 1.97 3.78 5.04
N ASP A 61 3.03 3.15 4.58
CA ASP A 61 3.01 1.79 4.05
C ASP A 61 4.03 0.93 4.78
N TYR A 62 3.67 -0.32 5.02
CA TYR A 62 4.55 -1.37 5.50
C TYR A 62 4.55 -2.51 4.48
N LEU A 63 5.75 -3.02 4.21
CA LEU A 63 5.97 -4.18 3.34
C LEU A 63 6.87 -5.19 4.05
N HIS A 64 6.41 -6.43 4.12
CA HIS A 64 7.21 -7.60 4.44
C HIS A 64 7.48 -8.39 3.17
N ASP A 65 8.74 -8.71 2.94
CA ASP A 65 9.18 -9.61 1.87
C ASP A 65 9.45 -11.00 2.45
N GLY A 66 8.59 -11.94 2.07
CA GLY A 66 8.65 -13.33 2.54
C GLY A 66 9.78 -14.14 1.90
N LYS A 67 10.40 -13.60 0.84
CA LYS A 67 11.46 -14.20 0.05
C LYS A 67 12.80 -13.47 0.17
N PHE A 68 12.89 -12.49 1.04
CA PHE A 68 14.09 -11.68 1.21
C PHE A 68 15.36 -12.51 1.40
N GLY A 69 16.30 -12.37 0.45
CA GLY A 69 17.59 -13.05 0.46
C GLY A 69 17.59 -14.45 -0.15
N ASP A 70 16.45 -14.95 -0.64
CA ASP A 70 16.39 -16.18 -1.43
C ASP A 70 16.92 -15.93 -2.85
N LEU A 71 17.45 -16.97 -3.50
CA LEU A 71 17.95 -16.89 -4.89
C LEU A 71 16.86 -16.57 -5.92
N ASP A 72 15.60 -16.90 -5.60
CA ASP A 72 14.42 -16.64 -6.42
C ASP A 72 13.67 -15.36 -6.02
N ASP A 73 14.24 -14.55 -5.13
CA ASP A 73 13.69 -13.26 -4.74
C ASP A 73 13.56 -12.32 -5.95
N ARG A 74 12.39 -11.70 -6.06
CA ARG A 74 12.07 -10.73 -7.12
C ARG A 74 11.51 -9.47 -6.50
N ASN A 75 12.40 -8.51 -6.30
CA ASN A 75 12.06 -7.17 -5.89
C ASN A 75 12.04 -6.22 -7.10
N TRP A 76 10.87 -5.67 -7.39
CA TRP A 76 10.66 -4.63 -8.42
C TRP A 76 10.35 -3.27 -7.79
N THR A 77 10.29 -3.24 -6.45
CA THR A 77 10.22 -2.02 -5.65
C THR A 77 11.64 -1.65 -5.22
N ASN A 78 11.84 -0.44 -4.69
CA ASN A 78 13.12 -0.08 -4.06
C ASN A 78 13.19 -0.50 -2.58
N ALA A 79 12.34 -1.43 -2.13
CA ALA A 79 12.26 -1.90 -0.76
C ALA A 79 13.33 -2.98 -0.48
N ASN A 80 14.59 -2.59 -0.29
CA ASN A 80 15.73 -3.51 -0.20
C ASN A 80 15.96 -4.11 1.20
N LYS A 81 14.90 -4.29 1.98
CA LYS A 81 14.94 -4.87 3.33
C LYS A 81 13.79 -5.84 3.51
N LYS A 82 14.02 -6.90 4.28
CA LYS A 82 12.98 -7.89 4.66
C LYS A 82 11.69 -7.23 5.17
N ASN A 83 11.84 -6.14 5.93
CA ASN A 83 10.75 -5.28 6.34
C ASN A 83 11.08 -3.86 5.92
N SER A 84 10.16 -3.21 5.22
CA SER A 84 10.31 -1.86 4.70
C SER A 84 9.11 -1.01 5.12
N VAL A 85 9.39 0.26 5.44
CA VAL A 85 8.37 1.27 5.71
C VAL A 85 8.56 2.39 4.71
N GLY A 86 7.46 2.83 4.12
CA GLY A 86 7.40 3.93 3.18
C GLY A 86 6.22 4.82 3.48
N GLY A 87 6.05 5.86 2.68
CA GLY A 87 4.87 6.71 2.76
C GLY A 87 4.92 7.81 1.72
N MET A 88 3.80 8.51 1.61
CA MET A 88 3.66 9.63 0.69
C MET A 88 2.78 10.72 1.27
N LEU A 89 3.05 11.96 0.84
CA LEU A 89 2.16 13.09 1.04
C LEU A 89 1.66 13.54 -0.34
N ARG A 90 0.34 13.50 -0.55
CA ARG A 90 -0.31 13.84 -1.82
C ARG A 90 -1.13 15.11 -1.68
N PHE A 91 -1.01 15.97 -2.68
CA PHE A 91 -1.81 17.18 -2.84
C PHE A 91 -2.64 17.02 -4.12
N GLN A 92 -3.96 17.08 -4.01
CA GLN A 92 -4.87 16.91 -5.14
C GLN A 92 -5.83 18.09 -5.22
N ARG A 93 -5.85 18.78 -6.37
CA ARG A 93 -6.77 19.88 -6.67
C ARG A 93 -7.66 19.50 -7.86
N SER A 94 -8.96 19.75 -7.72
CA SER A 94 -9.95 19.70 -8.81
C SER A 94 -10.39 21.12 -9.17
N PHE A 95 -10.60 21.39 -10.46
CA PHE A 95 -10.98 22.68 -11.02
C PHE A 95 -12.42 22.67 -11.54
#